data_AF-A0A7C4RS52-F1
#
_entry.id   AF-A0A7C4RS52-F1
#
_cell.length_a   1.000
_cell.length_b   1.000
_cell.length_c   1.000
_cell.angle_alpha   90.00
_cell.angle_beta   90.00
_cell.angle_gamma   90.00
#
_symmetry.space_group_name_H-M   'P 1'
#
loop_
_entity.id
_entity.type
_entity.pdbx_description
1 polymer ?
#
loop_
_entity_poly.entity_id
_entity_poly.type
_entity_poly.pdbx_seq_one_letter_code
_entity_poly.pdbx_strand_id
1 'polypeptide(L)' 'MGTAVVTLRIMPEDPNIDLKKIEHEALNLISAFSDERQKKVDIQPVAFGLKSLN' A
#
# COMPACT_ATOMS: atom_id res chain seq x y z
N MET A 1 11.52 21.19 12.13
CA MET A 1 10.69 20.56 11.08
C MET A 1 10.46 19.12 11.52
N GLY A 2 9.21 18.68 11.60
CA GLY A 2 8.87 17.32 12.03
C GLY A 2 8.61 16.43 10.82
N THR A 3 9.11 15.20 10.85
CA THR A 3 8.81 14.17 9.85
C THR A 3 7.66 13.32 10.38
N ALA A 4 6.55 13.27 9.65
CA ALA A 4 5.44 12.37 9.95
C ALA A 4 5.54 11.14 9.04
N VAL A 5 5.57 9.95 9.63
CA VAL A 5 5.55 8.68 8.90
C VAL A 5 4.16 8.08 9.06
N VAL A 6 3.51 7.78 7.95
CA VAL A 6 2.16 7.20 7.91
C VAL A 6 2.24 5.85 7.20
N THR A 7 1.65 4.82 7.80
CA THR A 7 1.51 3.50 7.18
C THR A 7 0.04 3.32 6.81
N LEU A 8 -0.22 3.08 5.52
CA LEU A 8 -1.57 2.91 4.98
C LEU A 8 -1.80 1.42 4.72
N ARG A 9 -2.64 0.80 5.52
CA ARG A 9 -2.96 -0.61 5.37
C ARG A 9 -4.18 -0.79 4.48
N ILE A 10 -3.98 -1.35 3.29
CA ILE A 10 -5.02 -1.63 2.30
C ILE A 10 -5.31 -3.13 2.30
N MET A 11 -6.53 -3.48 2.70
CA MET A 11 -7.03 -4.85 2.67
C MET A 11 -7.96 -5.06 1.48
N PRO A 12 -7.68 -6.04 0.61
CA PRO A 12 -8.62 -6.43 -0.42
C PRO A 12 -9.82 -7.16 0.21
N GLU A 13 -11.00 -6.98 -0.37
CA GLU A 13 -12.23 -7.65 0.05
C GLU A 13 -12.23 -9.15 -0.29
N ASP A 14 -11.46 -9.57 -1.29
CA ASP A 14 -11.36 -10.95 -1.77
C ASP A 14 -9.91 -11.34 -2.10
N PRO A 15 -9.47 -12.60 -1.87
CA PRO A 15 -8.12 -13.05 -2.17
C PRO A 15 -7.75 -13.07 -3.66
N ASN A 16 -8.73 -12.99 -4.57
CA ASN A 16 -8.50 -12.95 -6.02
C ASN A 16 -8.24 -11.53 -6.55
N ILE A 17 -8.28 -10.50 -5.70
CA ILE A 17 -8.03 -9.12 -6.10
C ILE A 17 -6.55 -8.93 -6.45
N ASP A 18 -6.30 -8.26 -7.59
CA ASP A 18 -4.95 -7.99 -8.08
C ASP A 18 -4.28 -6.86 -7.28
N LEU A 19 -3.51 -7.25 -6.27
CA LEU A 19 -2.76 -6.34 -5.42
C LEU A 19 -1.73 -5.49 -6.16
N LYS A 20 -1.21 -5.95 -7.32
CA LYS A 20 -0.23 -5.16 -8.09
C LYS A 20 -0.88 -3.94 -8.74
N LYS A 21 -2.14 -4.07 -9.19
CA LYS A 21 -2.89 -2.92 -9.70
C LYS A 21 -3.16 -1.90 -8.61
N ILE A 22 -3.60 -2.37 -7.44
CA ILE A 22 -3.85 -1.52 -6.28
C ILE A 22 -2.58 -0.81 -5.83
N GLU A 23 -1.44 -1.50 -5.81
CA GLU A 23 -0.14 -0.91 -5.52
C GLU A 23 0.20 0.24 -6.47
N HIS A 24 0.07 0.02 -7.78
CA HIS A 24 0.34 1.05 -8.79
C HIS A 24 -0.58 2.28 -8.65
N GLU A 25 -1.88 2.05 -8.44
CA GLU A 25 -2.85 3.13 -8.25
C GLU A 25 -2.58 3.90 -6.95
N ALA A 26 -2.33 3.19 -5.85
CA ALA A 26 -2.02 3.79 -4.56
C ALA A 26 -0.72 4.60 -4.63
N LEU A 27 0.33 4.07 -5.26
CA LEU A 27 1.58 4.79 -5.45
C LEU A 27 1.39 6.05 -6.29
N ASN A 28 0.62 5.99 -7.38
CA ASN A 28 0.31 7.17 -8.19
C ASN A 28 -0.41 8.26 -7.37
N LEU A 29 -1.39 7.87 -6.56
CA LEU A 29 -2.10 8.80 -5.68
C LEU A 29 -1.15 9.39 -4.63
N ILE A 30 -0.36 8.57 -3.94
CA ILE A 30 0.57 9.02 -2.90
C ILE A 30 1.69 9.90 -3.50
N SER A 31 2.11 9.65 -4.75
CA SER A 31 3.04 10.52 -5.49
C SER A 31 2.53 11.94 -5.72
N ALA A 32 1.21 12.14 -5.75
CA ALA A 32 0.66 13.50 -5.85
C ALA A 32 0.82 14.29 -4.54
N PHE A 33 1.00 13.62 -3.39
CA PHE A 33 1.02 14.24 -2.06
C PHE A 33 2.36 14.13 -1.34
N SER A 34 3.26 13.24 -1.78
CA SER A 34 4.50 12.93 -1.08
C SER A 34 5.68 12.71 -2.04
N ASP A 35 6.86 13.21 -1.62
CA ASP A 35 8.13 12.98 -2.29
C ASP A 35 8.39 11.47 -2.50
N GLU A 36 8.76 11.09 -3.72
CA GLU A 36 8.99 9.68 -4.11
C GLU A 36 10.03 8.95 -3.26
N ARG A 37 10.93 9.70 -2.60
CA ARG A 37 12.06 9.15 -1.84
C ARG A 37 11.70 8.58 -0.47
N GLN A 38 10.44 8.70 -0.01
CA GLN A 38 9.99 8.21 1.31
C GLN A 38 8.77 7.29 1.19
N LYS A 39 8.83 6.29 0.30
CA LYS A 39 7.76 5.30 0.12
C LYS A 39 8.33 3.91 0.34
N LYS A 40 7.64 3.12 1.17
CA LYS A 40 7.90 1.70 1.35
C LYS A 40 6.59 0.99 1.11
N VAL A 41 6.62 -0.02 0.25
CA VAL A 41 5.49 -0.91 0.00
C VAL A 41 5.86 -2.28 0.53
N ASP A 42 5.00 -2.86 1.37
CA ASP A 42 5.20 -4.18 1.96
C ASP A 42 3.92 -5.02 1.79
N ILE A 43 4.02 -6.19 1.14
CA ILE A 43 2.89 -7.11 1.01
C ILE A 43 2.98 -8.13 2.13
N GLN A 44 2.02 -8.08 3.05
CA GLN A 44 1.97 -8.97 4.21
C GLN A 44 0.85 -10.01 4.09
N PRO A 45 1.14 -11.31 4.23
CA PRO A 45 0.09 -12.32 4.32
C PRO A 45 -0.71 -12.12 5.61
N VAL A 46 -2.04 -12.23 5.51
CA VAL A 46 -2.92 -12.07 6.67
C VAL A 46 -3.47 -13.42 7.11
N ALA A 47 -4.47 -13.94 6.38
CA ALA A 47 -5.14 -15.21 6.67
C ALA A 47 -5.96 -15.65 5.45
N PHE A 48 -6.29 -16.94 5.32
CA PHE A 48 -7.16 -17.47 4.25
C PHE A 48 -6.75 -17.06 2.82
N GLY A 49 -5.44 -16.99 2.55
CA GLY A 49 -4.91 -16.57 1.25
C GLY A 49 -4.97 -15.06 0.99
N LEU A 50 -5.58 -14.27 1.87
CA LEU A 50 -5.60 -12.81 1.79
C LEU A 50 -4.22 -12.24 2.11
N LYS A 51 -3.84 -11.23 1.33
CA LYS A 51 -2.61 -10.47 1.48
C LYS A 51 -3.00 -8.99 1.61
N SER A 52 -2.33 -8.29 2.52
CA SER A 52 -2.49 -6.86 2.76
C SER A 52 -1.35 -6.11 2.08
N LEU A 53 -1.65 -4.92 1.57
CA LEU A 53 -0.66 -3.96 1.08
C LEU A 53 -0.45 -2.89 2.16
N ASN A 54 0.80 -2.64 2.57
CA ASN A 54 1.16 -1.68 3.61
C ASN A 54 2.16 -0.64 3.10
#